data_AF-A0A3R7YRS5-F1
#
_entry.id   AF-A0A3R7YRS5-F1
#
_cell.length_a   1.000
_cell.length_b   1.000
_cell.length_c   1.000
_cell.angle_alpha   90.00
_cell.angle_beta   90.00
_cell.angle_gamma   90.00
#
_symmetry.space_group_name_H-M   'P 1'
#
loop_
_entity.id
_entity.type
_entity.pdbx_description
1 polymer ?
#
loop_
_entity_poly.entity_id
_entity_poly.type
_entity_poly.pdbx_seq_one_letter_code
_entity_poly.pdbx_strand_id
1 'polypeptide(L)'
;MSVDLSSKSTRMEGAEINKSLLALKECIRAMDVGARHLPFRQSKLTQILRDSFMCDTSRTVMIATVSPCSEHSNHTLNTLRYADRLKEINSRGHDDGITS
;
A
#
# COMPACT_ATOMS: atom_id res chain seq x y z
N MET A 1 -41.40 3.52 -6.03
CA MET A 1 -40.43 3.36 -4.93
C MET A 1 -39.23 2.58 -5.49
N SER A 2 -38.27 3.29 -6.10
CA SER A 2 -37.10 2.70 -6.77
C SER A 2 -35.85 3.29 -6.14
N VAL A 3 -35.61 2.96 -4.87
CA VAL A 3 -34.48 3.47 -4.10
C VAL A 3 -33.44 2.35 -4.02
N ASP A 4 -32.23 2.61 -4.54
CA ASP A 4 -30.97 2.19 -3.93
C ASP A 4 -30.31 0.83 -4.28
N LEU A 5 -30.60 0.17 -5.41
CA LEU A 5 -29.75 -0.99 -5.81
C LEU A 5 -28.35 -0.54 -6.28
N SER A 6 -28.26 0.55 -7.04
CA SER A 6 -27.00 1.11 -7.56
C SER A 6 -26.11 1.65 -6.44
N SER A 7 -26.67 2.36 -5.47
CA SER A 7 -25.94 3.00 -4.37
C SER A 7 -25.49 2.00 -3.31
N LYS A 8 -26.28 0.95 -3.03
CA LYS A 8 -25.81 -0.17 -2.20
C LYS A 8 -24.64 -0.90 -2.87
N SER A 9 -24.74 -1.19 -4.17
CA SER A 9 -23.66 -1.83 -4.93
C SER A 9 -22.39 -0.96 -4.93
N THR A 10 -22.53 0.34 -5.21
CA THR A 10 -21.40 1.31 -5.22
C THR A 10 -20.74 1.41 -3.85
N ARG A 11 -21.53 1.41 -2.76
CA ARG A 11 -21.00 1.44 -1.39
C ARG A 11 -20.24 0.16 -1.03
N MET A 12 -20.76 -1.00 -1.43
CA MET A 12 -20.08 -2.29 -1.19
C MET A 12 -18.77 -2.38 -1.98
N GLU A 13 -18.78 -1.92 -3.24
CA GLU A 13 -17.56 -1.84 -4.05
C GLU A 13 -16.52 -0.91 -3.41
N GLY A 14 -16.93 0.29 -3.00
CA GLY A 14 -16.05 1.23 -2.30
C GLY A 14 -15.49 0.67 -0.99
N ALA A 15 -16.28 -0.13 -0.27
CA ALA A 15 -15.82 -0.80 0.95
C ALA A 15 -14.74 -1.85 0.65
N GLU A 16 -14.93 -2.69 -0.39
CA GLU A 16 -13.93 -3.70 -0.77
C GLU A 16 -12.65 -3.07 -1.36
N ILE A 17 -12.76 -1.98 -2.11
CA ILE A 17 -11.61 -1.19 -2.55
C ILE A 17 -10.83 -0.69 -1.33
N ASN A 18 -11.50 -0.01 -0.40
CA ASN A 18 -10.85 0.55 0.79
C ASN A 18 -10.26 -0.52 1.71
N LYS A 19 -10.87 -1.71 1.78
CA LYS A 19 -10.35 -2.85 2.54
C LYS A 19 -8.99 -3.31 2.00
N SER A 20 -8.87 -3.46 0.68
CA SER A 20 -7.59 -3.83 0.06
C SER A 20 -6.51 -2.75 0.26
N LEU A 21 -6.89 -1.47 0.16
CA LEU A 21 -5.99 -0.34 0.41
C LEU A 21 -5.56 -0.25 1.87
N LEU A 22 -6.46 -0.53 2.81
CA LEU A 22 -6.14 -0.57 4.24
C LEU A 22 -5.15 -1.70 4.55
N ALA A 23 -5.40 -2.90 4.04
CA ALA A 23 -4.49 -4.02 4.19
C ALA A 23 -3.09 -3.70 3.64
N LEU A 24 -3.01 -3.01 2.49
CA LEU A 24 -1.73 -2.57 1.93
C LEU A 24 -1.01 -1.57 2.84
N LYS A 25 -1.73 -0.57 3.37
CA LYS A 25 -1.18 0.40 4.33
C LYS A 25 -0.63 -0.28 5.58
N GLU A 26 -1.34 -1.26 6.12
CA GLU A 26 -0.89 -2.02 7.28
C GLU A 26 0.34 -2.87 6.98
N CYS A 27 0.44 -3.46 5.79
CA CYS A 27 1.64 -4.18 5.36
C CYS A 27 2.86 -3.25 5.30
N ILE A 28 2.72 -2.07 4.65
CA ILE A 28 3.80 -1.08 4.56
C ILE A 28 4.23 -0.62 5.95
N ARG A 29 3.27 -0.31 6.84
CA ARG A 29 3.54 0.09 8.22
C ARG A 29 4.25 -0.99 9.02
N ALA A 30 3.87 -2.26 8.84
CA ALA A 30 4.50 -3.37 9.54
C ALA A 30 5.95 -3.60 9.05
N MET A 31 6.22 -3.40 7.76
CA MET A 31 7.57 -3.48 7.20
C MET A 31 8.48 -2.35 7.67
N ASP A 32 7.94 -1.13 7.73
CA ASP A 32 8.63 0.08 8.23
C ASP A 32 9.19 -0.14 9.64
N VAL A 33 8.37 -0.65 10.56
CA VAL A 33 8.78 -0.95 11.94
C VAL A 33 9.54 -2.28 12.11
N GLY A 34 9.81 -3.02 11.02
CA GLY A 34 10.48 -4.32 11.08
C GLY A 34 9.71 -5.39 11.84
N ALA A 35 8.38 -5.39 11.78
CA ALA A 35 7.55 -6.36 12.48
C ALA A 35 7.81 -7.79 12.00
N ARG A 36 7.91 -8.74 12.93
CA ARG A 36 8.10 -10.18 12.62
C ARG A 36 6.96 -10.77 11.79
N HIS A 37 5.74 -10.26 11.95
CA HIS A 37 4.57 -10.73 11.22
C HIS A 37 4.02 -9.64 10.30
N LEU A 38 4.00 -9.90 8.99
CA LEU A 38 3.45 -9.00 7.98
C LEU A 38 2.03 -9.46 7.57
N PRO A 39 1.00 -8.60 7.64
CA PRO A 39 -0.40 -8.98 7.50
C PRO A 39 -0.86 -9.17 6.03
N PHE A 40 -0.01 -9.75 5.17
CA PHE A 40 -0.32 -9.93 3.75
C PHE A 40 -1.59 -10.74 3.46
N ARG A 41 -2.07 -11.54 4.43
CA ARG A 41 -3.28 -12.35 4.28
C ARG A 41 -4.59 -11.56 4.36
N GLN A 42 -4.57 -10.30 4.79
CA GLN A 42 -5.79 -9.50 5.00
C GLN A 42 -6.55 -9.14 3.71
N SER A 43 -5.90 -9.17 2.55
CA SER A 43 -6.55 -8.97 1.25
C SER A 43 -5.89 -9.82 0.16
N LYS A 44 -6.64 -10.15 -0.90
CA LYS A 44 -6.08 -10.87 -2.05
C LYS A 44 -4.98 -10.05 -2.75
N LEU A 45 -5.12 -8.73 -2.80
CA LEU A 45 -4.12 -7.81 -3.34
C LEU A 45 -2.78 -7.94 -2.60
N THR A 46 -2.80 -7.85 -1.28
CA THR A 46 -1.59 -7.95 -0.46
C THR A 46 -0.96 -9.35 -0.47
N GLN A 47 -1.75 -10.40 -0.72
CA GLN A 47 -1.21 -11.75 -0.91
C GLN A 47 -0.40 -11.84 -2.20
N ILE A 48 -0.89 -11.24 -3.29
CA ILE A 48 -0.19 -11.21 -4.60
C ILE A 48 1.08 -10.34 -4.52
N LEU A 49 1.01 -9.19 -3.85
CA LEU A 49 2.14 -8.28 -3.72
C LEU A 49 3.21 -8.75 -2.73
N ARG A 50 2.97 -9.84 -2.00
CA ARG A 50 3.92 -10.35 -1.01
C ARG A 50 5.31 -10.54 -1.60
N ASP A 51 5.40 -11.22 -2.73
CA ASP A 51 6.68 -11.55 -3.35
C ASP A 51 7.38 -10.28 -3.87
N SER A 52 6.61 -9.27 -4.28
CA SER A 52 7.14 -7.96 -4.66
C SER A 52 7.80 -7.20 -3.50
N PHE A 53 7.35 -7.44 -2.26
CA PHE A 53 7.89 -6.77 -1.07
C PHE A 53 8.90 -7.60 -0.28
N MET A 54 8.84 -8.93 -0.37
CA MET A 54 9.67 -9.83 0.43
C MET A 54 10.85 -10.44 -0.32
N CYS A 55 10.85 -10.41 -1.66
CA CYS A 55 11.94 -10.97 -2.44
C CYS A 55 12.99 -9.90 -2.75
N ASP A 56 14.24 -10.12 -2.33
CA ASP A 56 15.35 -9.18 -2.50
C ASP A 56 15.67 -8.89 -3.97
N THR A 57 15.30 -9.80 -4.88
CA THR A 57 15.49 -9.61 -6.34
C THR A 57 14.35 -8.84 -7.00
N SER A 58 13.26 -8.58 -6.28
CA SER A 58 12.08 -7.92 -6.85
C SER A 58 12.25 -6.41 -6.82
N ARG A 59 12.01 -5.77 -7.98
CA ARG A 59 12.04 -4.31 -8.08
C ARG A 59 10.61 -3.80 -8.05
N THR A 60 10.27 -3.07 -7.00
CA THR A 60 8.93 -2.50 -6.82
C THR A 60 8.96 -0.98 -6.99
N VAL A 61 8.02 -0.46 -7.79
CA VAL A 61 7.81 0.98 -8.00
C VAL A 61 6.40 1.35 -7.54
N MET A 62 6.29 2.41 -6.75
CA MET A 62 5.01 3.00 -6.38
C MET A 62 4.77 4.29 -7.16
N ILE A 63 3.60 4.41 -7.79
CA ILE A 63 3.14 5.65 -8.41
C ILE A 63 2.18 6.34 -7.43
N ALA A 64 2.60 7.46 -6.85
CA ALA A 64 1.80 8.25 -5.93
C ALA A 64 0.97 9.29 -6.68
N THR A 65 -0.30 8.97 -6.97
CA THR A 65 -1.26 9.92 -7.56
C THR A 65 -1.92 10.74 -6.45
N VAL A 66 -1.73 12.06 -6.48
CA VAL A 66 -2.20 12.97 -5.43
C VAL A 66 -2.93 14.16 -6.02
N SER A 67 -3.84 14.77 -5.24
CA SER A 67 -4.54 15.98 -5.66
C SER A 67 -3.69 17.22 -5.41
N PRO A 68 -3.65 18.19 -6.34
CA PRO A 68 -2.97 19.47 -6.14
C PRO A 68 -3.77 20.45 -5.26
N CYS A 69 -5.04 20.16 -4.95
CA CYS A 69 -5.89 21.05 -4.17
C CYS A 69 -5.48 21.07 -2.69
N SER A 70 -5.44 22.26 -2.09
CA SER A 70 -5.08 22.45 -0.67
C SER A 70 -6.04 21.75 0.29
N GLU A 71 -7.32 21.64 -0.06
CA GLU A 71 -8.36 20.93 0.70
C GLU A 71 -8.04 19.44 0.89
N HIS A 72 -7.24 18.87 -0.01
CA HIS A 72 -6.83 17.46 0.03
C HIS A 72 -5.41 17.26 0.55
N SER A 73 -4.77 18.31 1.06
CA SER A 73 -3.38 18.29 1.56
C SER A 73 -3.10 17.17 2.56
N ASN A 74 -4.02 16.90 3.49
CA ASN A 74 -3.90 15.81 4.46
C ASN A 74 -3.88 14.42 3.79
N HIS A 75 -4.74 14.20 2.79
CA HIS A 75 -4.77 12.93 2.05
C HIS A 75 -3.53 12.77 1.18
N THR A 76 -3.12 13.85 0.52
CA THR A 76 -1.86 13.91 -0.24
C THR A 76 -0.65 13.57 0.63
N LEU A 77 -0.54 14.19 1.81
CA LEU A 77 0.55 13.93 2.75
C LEU A 77 0.57 12.48 3.22
N ASN A 78 -0.60 11.89 3.49
CA ASN A 78 -0.69 10.48 3.86
C ASN A 78 -0.14 9.58 2.75
N THR A 79 -0.51 9.83 1.48
CA THR A 79 0.02 9.07 0.32
C THR A 79 1.54 9.21 0.21
N LEU A 80 2.07 10.43 0.35
CA LEU A 80 3.51 10.68 0.26
C LEU A 80 4.30 9.97 1.38
N ARG A 81 3.77 9.93 2.60
CA ARG A 81 4.40 9.19 3.71
C ARG A 81 4.51 7.69 3.42
N TYR A 82 3.54 7.10 2.73
CA TYR A 82 3.63 5.69 2.34
C TYR A 82 4.67 5.47 1.23
N ALA A 83 4.75 6.38 0.26
CA ALA A 83 5.75 6.31 -0.80
C ALA A 83 7.18 6.42 -0.25
N ASP A 84 7.39 7.30 0.73
CA ASP A 84 8.67 7.49 1.40
C ASP A 84 9.13 6.21 2.13
N ARG A 85 8.24 5.59 2.92
CA ARG A 85 8.54 4.30 3.59
C ARG A 85 8.84 3.17 2.63
N LEU A 86 8.12 3.10 1.51
CA LEU A 86 8.34 2.07 0.49
C LEU A 86 9.71 2.20 -0.18
N LYS A 87 10.23 3.43 -0.32
CA LYS A 87 11.58 3.67 -0.80
C LYS A 87 12.62 3.03 0.13
N GLU A 88 12.49 3.23 1.45
CA GLU A 88 13.41 2.67 2.44
C GLU A 88 13.39 1.14 2.46
N ILE A 89 12.21 0.53 2.31
CA ILE A 89 12.06 -0.93 2.24
C ILE A 89 12.79 -1.50 1.03
N ASN A 90 12.68 -0.85 -0.14
CA ASN A 90 13.32 -1.31 -1.38
C ASN A 90 14.86 -1.13 -1.33
N SER A 91 15.36 -0.12 -0.61
CA SER A 91 16.81 0.09 -0.44
C SER A 91 17.49 -1.00 0.39
N ARG A 92 16.77 -1.70 1.27
CA ARG A 92 17.35 -2.80 2.08
C ARG A 92 17.75 -4.02 1.26
N GLY A 93 17.16 -4.25 0.09
CA GLY A 93 17.48 -5.39 -0.78
C GLY A 93 18.66 -5.17 -1.73
N HIS A 94 19.29 -3.99 -1.73
CA HIS A 94 20.34 -3.63 -2.70
C HIS A 94 21.77 -3.59 -2.12
N ASP A 95 21.97 -3.83 -0.82
CA ASP A 95 23.26 -3.61 -0.16
C ASP A 95 24.22 -4.83 -0.11
N ASP A 96 23.90 -5.93 -0.81
CA ASP A 96 24.76 -7.12 -0.88
C ASP A 96 25.67 -7.14 -2.14
N GLY A 97 26.45 -6.08 -2.38
CA GLY A 97 27.23 -5.99 -3.63
C GLY A 97 28.53 -5.21 -3.66
N ILE A 98 28.89 -4.42 -2.64
CA ILE A 98 30.20 -3.75 -2.59
C ILE A 98 30.70 -3.71 -1.14
N THR A 99 31.26 -4.83 -0.66
CA THR A 99 32.32 -4.77 0.35
C THR A 99 33.52 -5.47 -0.26
N SER A 100 34.56 -4.69 -0.52
CA SER A 100 35.88 -5.13 -1.00
C SER A 100 36.61 -6.00 0.03
#